data_AF-A0A356FWQ0-F1
#
_entry.id   AF-A0A356FWQ0-F1
#
_cell.length_a   1.000
_cell.length_b   1.000
_cell.length_c   1.000
_cell.angle_alpha   90.00
_cell.angle_beta   90.00
_cell.angle_gamma   90.00
#
_symmetry.space_group_name_H-M   'P 1'
#
loop_
_entity.id
_entity.type
_entity.pdbx_description
1 polymer ?
#
loop_
_entity_poly.entity_id
_entity_poly.type
_entity_poly.pdbx_seq_one_letter_code
_entity_poly.pdbx_strand_id
1 'polypeptide(L)'
;MLDSVKKFLQKPFKKYACGEKARQAQKTLQNTFTASSAKSAADEKRLLGDVLETLNKTDSGRETLENLSDLGYKIKFQNLGKQFGGYCNYDDRVIVLNPTRSKNFLAVAVVHEGRHGIQFASEKKNAPVFEQTCVADMYRMRKAIEADACAHQSAFAYECKDIAPEV
;
A
#
# COMPACT_ATOMS: atom_id res chain seq x y z
N MET A 1 34.58 -33.09 -0.73
CA MET A 1 33.72 -31.88 -0.82
C MET A 1 34.63 -30.66 -0.69
N LEU A 2 34.77 -29.86 -1.75
CA LEU A 2 35.71 -28.73 -1.83
C LEU A 2 35.42 -27.67 -0.76
N ASP A 3 36.45 -27.10 -0.14
CA ASP A 3 36.34 -26.13 0.96
C ASP A 3 35.54 -24.86 0.60
N SER A 4 35.40 -24.57 -0.70
CA SER A 4 34.52 -23.54 -1.24
C SER A 4 33.04 -23.80 -0.94
N VAL A 5 32.60 -25.06 -0.98
CA VAL A 5 31.21 -25.46 -0.68
C VAL A 5 30.92 -25.31 0.80
N LYS A 6 31.88 -25.65 1.68
CA LYS A 6 31.76 -25.45 3.12
C LYS A 6 31.62 -23.97 3.48
N LYS A 7 32.42 -23.09 2.87
CA LYS A 7 32.32 -21.63 3.05
C LYS A 7 30.98 -21.06 2.56
N PHE A 8 30.40 -21.60 1.49
CA PHE A 8 29.09 -21.19 1.00
C PHE A 8 27.96 -21.56 1.97
N LEU A 9 27.99 -22.78 2.49
CA LEU A 9 26.98 -23.29 3.44
C LEU A 9 27.07 -22.67 4.84
N GLN A 10 28.21 -22.05 5.19
CA GLN A 10 28.42 -21.34 6.45
C GLN A 10 27.87 -19.91 6.46
N LYS A 11 27.49 -19.36 5.30
CA LYS A 11 26.81 -18.05 5.28
C LYS A 11 25.40 -18.22 5.85
N PRO A 12 24.95 -17.36 6.78
CA PRO A 12 23.56 -17.41 7.23
C PRO A 12 22.66 -17.19 6.01
N PHE A 13 21.84 -18.18 5.69
CA PHE A 13 20.80 -18.02 4.70
C PHE A 13 19.92 -16.85 5.15
N LYS A 14 19.90 -15.75 4.38
CA LYS A 14 18.87 -14.73 4.56
C LYS A 14 17.53 -15.42 4.37
N LYS A 15 16.82 -15.64 5.46
CA LYS A 15 15.46 -16.14 5.45
C LYS A 15 14.58 -15.00 4.99
N TYR A 16 14.41 -14.86 3.68
CA TYR A 16 13.39 -13.97 3.14
C TYR A 16 12.04 -14.49 3.66
N ALA A 17 11.24 -13.62 4.28
CA ALA A 17 9.86 -13.97 4.57
C ALA A 17 9.26 -14.49 3.26
N CYS A 18 8.86 -15.77 3.23
CA CYS A 18 8.23 -16.30 2.05
C CYS A 18 7.03 -15.40 1.78
N GLY A 19 6.95 -14.77 0.61
CA GLY A 19 5.86 -13.84 0.25
C GLY A 19 4.49 -14.52 0.15
N GLU A 20 4.29 -15.65 0.80
CA GLU A 20 3.04 -16.40 0.88
C GLU A 20 1.95 -15.59 1.57
N LYS A 21 2.25 -14.95 2.70
CA LYS A 21 1.28 -14.09 3.40
C LYS A 21 0.89 -12.89 2.53
N ALA A 22 1.86 -12.17 1.98
CA ALA A 22 1.59 -11.12 1.01
C ALA A 22 0.83 -11.57 -0.25
N ARG A 23 1.12 -12.76 -0.80
CA ARG A 23 0.32 -13.35 -1.90
C ARG A 23 -1.12 -13.65 -1.49
N GLN A 24 -1.34 -14.12 -0.27
CA GLN A 24 -2.69 -14.34 0.26
C GLN A 24 -3.41 -13.00 0.45
N ALA A 25 -2.74 -12.00 1.01
CA ALA A 25 -3.26 -10.65 1.15
C ALA A 25 -3.63 -10.03 -0.20
N GLN A 26 -2.77 -10.18 -1.22
CA GLN A 26 -3.05 -9.77 -2.60
C GLN A 26 -4.34 -10.41 -3.13
N LYS A 27 -4.53 -11.73 -2.94
CA LYS A 27 -5.76 -12.43 -3.36
C LYS A 27 -6.99 -11.89 -2.63
N THR A 28 -6.90 -11.66 -1.32
CA THR A 28 -7.99 -11.07 -0.53
C THR A 28 -8.40 -9.71 -1.10
N LEU A 29 -7.44 -8.81 -1.30
CA LEU A 29 -7.69 -7.47 -1.83
C LEU A 29 -8.30 -7.52 -3.24
N GLN A 30 -7.80 -8.40 -4.11
CA GLN A 30 -8.36 -8.62 -5.46
C GLN A 30 -9.81 -9.15 -5.42
N ASN A 31 -10.13 -10.02 -4.45
CA ASN A 31 -11.47 -10.60 -4.32
C ASN A 31 -12.49 -9.58 -3.78
N THR A 32 -12.04 -8.67 -2.92
CA THR A 32 -12.87 -7.59 -2.35
C THR A 32 -12.90 -6.32 -3.21
N PHE A 33 -12.22 -6.32 -4.35
CA PHE A 33 -12.10 -5.16 -5.22
C PHE A 33 -13.45 -4.74 -5.80
N THR A 34 -13.71 -3.43 -5.80
CA THR A 34 -14.86 -2.83 -6.46
C THR A 34 -14.41 -1.93 -7.61
N ALA A 35 -14.78 -2.29 -8.84
CA ALA A 35 -14.53 -1.49 -10.02
C ALA A 35 -15.37 -0.19 -10.03
N SER A 36 -14.91 0.80 -10.80
CA SER A 36 -15.59 2.09 -10.95
C SER A 36 -16.89 1.99 -11.74
N SER A 37 -16.99 1.01 -12.64
CA SER A 37 -18.20 0.70 -13.39
C SER A 37 -18.22 -0.76 -13.84
N ALA A 38 -19.40 -1.30 -14.14
CA ALA A 38 -19.53 -2.65 -14.70
C ALA A 38 -18.84 -2.77 -16.08
N LYS A 39 -18.81 -1.69 -16.86
CA LYS A 39 -18.20 -1.66 -18.20
C LYS A 39 -16.67 -1.78 -18.16
N SER A 40 -16.03 -1.17 -17.16
CA SER A 40 -14.57 -1.17 -17.00
C SER A 40 -14.05 -2.27 -16.06
N ALA A 41 -14.94 -3.09 -15.48
CA ALA A 41 -14.59 -4.01 -14.41
C ALA A 41 -13.50 -5.03 -14.76
N ALA A 42 -13.50 -5.57 -15.98
CA ALA A 42 -12.49 -6.54 -16.41
C ALA A 42 -11.10 -5.89 -16.53
N ASP A 43 -11.02 -4.74 -17.19
CA ASP A 43 -9.76 -4.00 -17.39
C ASP A 43 -9.22 -3.47 -16.07
N GLU A 44 -10.08 -2.94 -15.22
CA GLU A 44 -9.72 -2.42 -13.91
C GLU A 44 -9.26 -3.52 -12.95
N LYS A 45 -9.87 -4.71 -13.01
CA LYS A 45 -9.42 -5.87 -12.23
C LYS A 45 -8.01 -6.30 -12.66
N ARG A 46 -7.72 -6.26 -13.96
CA ARG A 46 -6.38 -6.52 -14.49
C ARG A 46 -5.39 -5.45 -14.02
N LEU A 47 -5.76 -4.17 -14.16
CA LEU A 47 -4.94 -3.05 -13.70
C LEU A 47 -4.61 -3.17 -12.20
N LEU A 48 -5.60 -3.44 -11.35
CA LEU A 48 -5.36 -3.67 -9.93
C LEU A 48 -4.44 -4.88 -9.72
N GLY A 49 -4.62 -5.96 -10.48
CA GLY A 49 -3.74 -7.12 -10.44
C GLY A 49 -2.27 -6.75 -10.65
N ASP A 50 -1.99 -5.99 -11.70
CA ASP A 50 -0.64 -5.54 -12.05
C ASP A 50 -0.07 -4.57 -11.00
N VAL A 51 -0.92 -3.71 -10.41
CA VAL A 51 -0.55 -2.82 -9.29
C VAL A 51 -0.10 -3.64 -8.08
N LEU A 52 -0.94 -4.57 -7.61
CA LEU A 52 -0.65 -5.35 -6.40
C LEU A 52 0.53 -6.30 -6.60
N GLU A 53 0.73 -6.82 -7.82
CA GLU A 53 1.94 -7.59 -8.15
C GLU A 53 3.21 -6.75 -8.02
N THR A 54 3.15 -5.46 -8.39
CA THR A 54 4.27 -4.53 -8.24
C THR A 54 4.63 -4.35 -6.76
N LEU A 55 3.63 -4.14 -5.89
CA LEU A 55 3.83 -4.04 -4.44
C LEU A 55 4.47 -5.32 -3.88
N ASN A 56 3.99 -6.48 -4.30
CA ASN A 56 4.43 -7.77 -3.77
C ASN A 56 5.92 -8.10 -4.06
N LYS A 57 6.57 -7.36 -4.98
CA LYS A 57 8.00 -7.51 -5.29
C LYS A 57 8.92 -6.83 -4.27
N THR A 58 8.40 -5.87 -3.51
CA THR A 58 9.16 -5.06 -2.53
C THR A 58 8.84 -5.47 -1.09
N ASP A 59 9.72 -5.18 -0.13
CA ASP A 59 9.45 -5.47 1.29
C ASP A 59 8.35 -4.53 1.83
N SER A 60 8.49 -3.23 1.57
CA SER A 60 7.52 -2.19 1.94
C SER A 60 6.14 -2.40 1.31
N GLY A 61 6.08 -2.80 0.04
CA GLY A 61 4.83 -3.12 -0.63
C GLY A 61 4.17 -4.38 -0.07
N ARG A 62 4.94 -5.43 0.27
CA ARG A 62 4.40 -6.62 0.94
C ARG A 62 3.82 -6.29 2.30
N GLU A 63 4.53 -5.51 3.11
CA GLU A 63 4.05 -5.04 4.41
C GLU A 63 2.71 -4.30 4.27
N THR A 64 2.61 -3.41 3.28
CA THR A 64 1.38 -2.68 2.97
C THR A 64 0.22 -3.63 2.66
N LEU A 65 0.44 -4.61 1.77
CA LEU A 65 -0.59 -5.58 1.39
C LEU A 65 -1.09 -6.37 2.60
N GLU A 66 -0.16 -6.87 3.40
CA GLU A 66 -0.46 -7.66 4.59
C GLU A 66 -1.26 -6.85 5.62
N ASN A 67 -0.82 -5.64 5.95
CA ASN A 67 -1.51 -4.78 6.90
C ASN A 67 -2.92 -4.42 6.43
N LEU A 68 -3.10 -4.06 5.15
CA LEU A 68 -4.42 -3.74 4.62
C LEU A 68 -5.36 -4.95 4.67
N SER A 69 -4.87 -6.13 4.30
CA SER A 69 -5.66 -7.36 4.39
C SER A 69 -6.01 -7.71 5.83
N ASP A 70 -5.04 -7.64 6.76
CA ASP A 70 -5.23 -7.98 8.18
C ASP A 70 -6.20 -7.00 8.86
N LEU A 71 -6.17 -5.72 8.46
CA LEU A 71 -7.11 -4.69 8.92
C LEU A 71 -8.46 -4.73 8.18
N GLY A 72 -8.66 -5.63 7.22
CA GLY A 72 -9.92 -5.77 6.49
C GLY A 72 -10.23 -4.60 5.55
N TYR A 73 -9.21 -3.87 5.08
CA TYR A 73 -9.37 -2.85 4.06
C TYR A 73 -9.70 -3.47 2.71
N LYS A 74 -10.44 -2.71 1.90
CA LYS A 74 -10.79 -3.03 0.51
C LYS A 74 -10.23 -1.98 -0.43
N ILE A 75 -10.11 -2.32 -1.70
CA ILE A 75 -9.73 -1.36 -2.75
C ILE A 75 -10.93 -1.10 -3.65
N LYS A 76 -11.16 0.17 -3.96
CA LYS A 76 -12.21 0.61 -4.90
C LYS A 76 -11.61 1.53 -5.93
N PHE A 77 -11.98 1.34 -7.20
CA PHE A 77 -11.70 2.33 -8.23
C PHE A 77 -12.87 3.29 -8.37
N GLN A 78 -12.56 4.57 -8.50
CA GLN A 78 -13.54 5.63 -8.71
C GLN A 78 -12.92 6.73 -9.57
N ASN A 79 -13.65 7.24 -10.55
CA ASN A 79 -13.17 8.39 -11.30
C ASN A 79 -13.22 9.65 -10.42
N LEU A 80 -12.05 10.19 -10.09
CA LEU A 80 -11.88 11.39 -9.25
C LEU A 80 -11.44 12.62 -10.06
N GLY A 81 -11.61 12.58 -11.39
CA GLY A 81 -11.15 13.63 -12.29
C GLY A 81 -9.62 13.68 -12.42
N LYS A 82 -9.09 14.84 -12.87
CA LYS A 82 -7.65 14.97 -13.22
C LYS A 82 -6.75 15.40 -12.06
N GLN A 83 -7.29 15.76 -10.91
CA GLN A 83 -6.51 16.36 -9.81
C GLN A 83 -6.20 15.37 -8.69
N PHE A 84 -7.01 14.32 -8.52
CA PHE A 84 -6.85 13.38 -7.39
C PHE A 84 -6.30 12.02 -7.85
N GLY A 85 -5.43 11.44 -7.04
CA GLY A 85 -4.83 10.13 -7.25
C GLY A 85 -5.59 9.00 -6.56
N GLY A 86 -6.06 9.29 -5.34
CA GLY A 86 -6.81 8.40 -4.47
C GLY A 86 -7.10 9.11 -3.15
N TYR A 87 -7.71 8.37 -2.22
CA TYR A 87 -7.83 8.74 -0.81
C TYR A 87 -8.15 7.49 0.03
N CYS A 88 -7.81 7.53 1.31
CA CYS A 88 -8.27 6.56 2.30
C CYS A 88 -9.60 6.99 2.94
N ASN A 89 -10.63 6.16 2.82
CA ASN A 89 -11.82 6.22 3.67
C ASN A 89 -11.63 5.26 4.85
N TYR A 90 -11.21 5.79 5.99
CA TYR A 90 -10.90 4.99 7.17
C TYR A 90 -12.16 4.44 7.86
N ASP A 91 -13.29 5.14 7.81
CA ASP A 91 -14.55 4.72 8.42
C ASP A 91 -15.09 3.44 7.76
N ASP A 92 -15.09 3.39 6.43
CA ASP A 92 -15.55 2.24 5.66
C ASP A 92 -14.45 1.19 5.39
N ARG A 93 -13.21 1.49 5.79
CA ARG A 93 -12.00 0.71 5.46
C ARG A 93 -11.83 0.48 3.96
N VAL A 94 -11.86 1.56 3.19
CA VAL A 94 -11.72 1.51 1.73
C VAL A 94 -10.61 2.44 1.26
N ILE A 95 -9.66 1.88 0.52
CA ILE A 95 -8.70 2.65 -0.27
C ILE A 95 -9.32 2.93 -1.63
N VAL A 96 -9.62 4.20 -1.91
CA VAL A 96 -10.20 4.64 -3.17
C VAL A 96 -9.09 5.14 -4.08
N LEU A 97 -9.02 4.62 -5.30
CA LEU A 97 -7.99 4.96 -6.28
C LEU A 97 -8.61 5.41 -7.59
N ASN A 98 -7.94 6.33 -8.27
CA ASN A 98 -8.40 6.87 -9.54
C ASN A 98 -7.85 6.03 -10.72
N PRO A 99 -8.68 5.22 -11.40
CA PRO A 99 -8.21 4.30 -12.45
C PRO A 99 -7.67 5.01 -13.70
N THR A 100 -7.84 6.34 -13.80
CA THR A 100 -7.28 7.13 -14.91
C THR A 100 -5.79 7.43 -14.77
N ARG A 101 -5.18 7.05 -13.64
CA ARG A 101 -3.74 7.20 -13.39
C ARG A 101 -2.95 6.01 -13.91
N SER A 102 -1.66 6.21 -14.13
CA SER A 102 -0.77 5.12 -14.55
C SER A 102 -0.68 4.06 -13.45
N LYS A 103 -0.45 2.81 -13.85
CA LYS A 103 -0.22 1.68 -12.93
C LYS A 103 0.84 2.02 -11.87
N ASN A 104 1.93 2.67 -12.28
CA ASN A 104 3.05 2.98 -11.38
C ASN A 104 2.65 4.03 -10.34
N PHE A 105 1.93 5.07 -10.76
CA PHE A 105 1.36 6.04 -9.83
C PHE A 105 0.39 5.35 -8.86
N LEU A 106 -0.46 4.44 -9.36
CA LEU A 106 -1.38 3.68 -8.52
C LEU A 106 -0.66 2.80 -7.49
N ALA A 107 0.50 2.23 -7.84
CA ALA A 107 1.31 1.46 -6.90
C ALA A 107 1.79 2.32 -5.73
N VAL A 108 2.33 3.52 -6.02
CA VAL A 108 2.72 4.49 -4.98
C VAL A 108 1.50 4.92 -4.15
N ALA A 109 0.38 5.20 -4.81
CA ALA A 109 -0.86 5.62 -4.15
C ALA A 109 -1.41 4.56 -3.19
N VAL A 110 -1.35 3.26 -3.53
CA VAL A 110 -1.77 2.19 -2.60
C VAL A 110 -0.93 2.21 -1.32
N VAL A 111 0.38 2.46 -1.42
CA VAL A 111 1.26 2.54 -0.24
C VAL A 111 0.96 3.79 0.57
N HIS A 112 0.78 4.94 -0.08
CA HIS A 112 0.44 6.20 0.58
C HIS A 112 -0.91 6.13 1.31
N GLU A 113 -1.98 5.84 0.58
CA GLU A 113 -3.33 5.78 1.14
C GLU A 113 -3.47 4.61 2.11
N GLY A 114 -2.79 3.50 1.84
CA GLY A 114 -2.76 2.36 2.75
C GLY A 114 -2.10 2.72 4.08
N ARG A 115 -1.11 3.62 4.07
CA ARG A 115 -0.48 4.09 5.30
C ARG A 115 -1.44 4.92 6.15
N HIS A 116 -2.28 5.76 5.56
CA HIS A 116 -3.36 6.41 6.30
C HIS A 116 -4.26 5.38 6.99
N GLY A 117 -4.64 4.32 6.27
CA GLY A 117 -5.48 3.28 6.85
C GLY A 117 -4.86 2.60 8.08
N ILE A 118 -3.54 2.37 8.06
CA ILE A 118 -2.78 1.80 9.18
C ILE A 118 -2.66 2.78 10.34
N GLN A 119 -2.39 4.06 10.06
CA GLN A 119 -2.29 5.12 11.06
C GLN A 119 -3.61 5.25 11.84
N PHE A 120 -4.73 5.37 11.14
CA PHE A 120 -6.06 5.49 11.76
C PHE A 120 -6.47 4.22 12.51
N ALA A 121 -6.14 3.03 11.99
CA ALA A 121 -6.41 1.78 12.69
C ALA A 121 -5.58 1.60 13.98
N SER A 122 -4.45 2.30 14.08
CA SER A 122 -3.54 2.25 15.23
C SER A 122 -3.80 3.35 16.27
N GLU A 123 -4.79 4.23 16.02
CA GLU A 123 -5.12 5.30 16.95
C GLU A 123 -5.60 4.73 18.30
N LYS A 124 -5.11 5.33 19.39
CA LYS A 124 -5.52 4.94 20.74
C LYS A 124 -6.99 5.28 20.93
N LYS A 125 -7.70 4.40 21.66
CA LYS A 125 -9.03 4.72 22.19
C LYS A 125 -8.93 6.01 22.99
N ASN A 126 -9.66 7.05 22.57
CA ASN A 126 -9.65 8.42 23.11
C ASN A 126 -8.49 9.34 22.66
N ALA A 127 -7.80 9.04 21.56
CA ALA A 127 -6.98 10.06 20.90
C ALA A 127 -7.88 11.25 20.51
N PRO A 128 -7.43 12.51 20.70
CA PRO A 128 -8.22 13.66 20.30
C PRO A 128 -8.35 13.67 18.78
N VAL A 129 -9.59 13.80 18.28
CA VAL A 129 -9.80 14.05 16.85
C VAL A 129 -9.34 15.47 16.50
N PHE A 130 -9.06 15.72 15.22
CA PHE A 130 -8.52 17.00 14.75
C PHE A 130 -9.28 18.22 15.29
N GLU A 131 -10.62 18.14 15.28
CA GLU A 131 -11.54 19.19 15.71
C GLU A 131 -11.50 19.47 17.22
N GLN A 132 -10.95 18.54 18.01
CA GLN A 132 -10.78 18.68 19.47
C GLN A 132 -9.44 19.31 19.85
N THR A 133 -8.55 19.54 18.88
CA THR A 133 -7.23 20.14 19.11
C THR A 133 -7.23 21.64 18.80
N CYS A 134 -6.25 22.38 19.31
CA CYS A 134 -6.08 23.76 18.86
C CYS A 134 -5.62 23.78 17.39
N VAL A 135 -5.90 24.87 16.67
CA VAL A 135 -5.60 24.98 15.23
C VAL A 135 -4.13 24.64 14.92
N ALA A 136 -3.20 25.08 15.77
CA ALA A 136 -1.78 24.80 15.58
C ALA A 136 -1.44 23.31 15.68
N ASP A 137 -2.06 22.60 16.63
CA ASP A 137 -1.84 21.16 16.82
C ASP A 137 -2.51 20.34 15.73
N MET A 138 -3.72 20.72 15.31
CA MET A 138 -4.38 20.13 14.14
C MET A 138 -3.45 20.15 12.91
N TYR A 139 -2.86 21.31 12.59
CA TYR A 139 -1.95 21.42 11.46
C TYR A 139 -0.67 20.58 11.63
N ARG A 140 -0.12 20.50 12.85
CA ARG A 140 1.05 19.66 13.14
C ARG A 140 0.73 18.18 12.96
N MET A 141 -0.40 17.72 13.49
CA MET A 141 -0.86 16.34 13.35
C MET A 141 -1.07 15.97 11.89
N ARG A 142 -1.79 16.79 11.12
CA ARG A 142 -1.98 16.58 9.68
C ARG A 142 -0.64 16.46 8.95
N LYS A 143 0.29 17.39 9.19
CA LYS A 143 1.63 17.33 8.58
C LYS A 143 2.41 16.07 8.97
N ALA A 144 2.32 15.62 10.22
CA ALA A 144 3.01 14.42 10.68
C ALA A 144 2.45 13.16 10.01
N ILE A 145 1.13 13.06 9.88
CA ILE A 145 0.42 11.96 9.22
C ILE A 145 0.81 11.87 7.75
N GLU A 146 0.76 12.99 7.03
CA GLU A 146 1.17 13.08 5.62
C GLU A 146 2.66 12.79 5.42
N ALA A 147 3.52 13.27 6.33
CA ALA A 147 4.95 13.04 6.25
C ALA A 147 5.29 11.55 6.41
N ASP A 148 4.62 10.83 7.30
CA ASP A 148 4.79 9.38 7.48
C ASP A 148 4.28 8.59 6.25
N ALA A 149 3.13 8.96 5.67
CA ALA A 149 2.67 8.40 4.40
C ALA A 149 3.67 8.64 3.25
N CYS A 150 4.20 9.86 3.15
CA CYS A 150 5.25 10.22 2.18
C CYS A 150 6.58 9.48 2.43
N ALA A 151 6.92 9.16 3.67
CA ALA A 151 8.13 8.40 3.97
C ALA A 151 7.99 6.95 3.48
N HIS A 152 6.85 6.31 3.78
CA HIS A 152 6.58 4.94 3.33
C HIS A 152 6.47 4.83 1.81
N GLN A 153 5.80 5.78 1.13
CA GLN A 153 5.74 5.78 -0.33
C GLN A 153 7.14 5.96 -0.96
N SER A 154 8.00 6.77 -0.34
CA SER A 154 9.35 7.03 -0.85
C SER A 154 10.27 5.83 -0.65
N ALA A 155 10.14 5.13 0.49
CA ALA A 155 10.83 3.88 0.72
C ALA A 155 10.43 2.81 -0.31
N PHE A 156 9.14 2.70 -0.61
CA PHE A 156 8.63 1.83 -1.66
C PHE A 156 9.18 2.18 -3.05
N ALA A 157 9.11 3.45 -3.45
CA ALA A 157 9.66 3.89 -4.73
C ALA A 157 11.16 3.61 -4.84
N TYR A 158 11.92 3.82 -3.76
CA TYR A 158 13.34 3.48 -3.71
C TYR A 158 13.60 1.97 -3.88
N GLU A 159 12.78 1.10 -3.27
CA GLU A 159 12.85 -0.35 -3.46
C GLU A 159 12.50 -0.78 -4.90
N CYS A 160 11.67 0.00 -5.59
CA CYS A 160 11.28 -0.25 -6.98
C CYS A 160 12.37 0.06 -8.01
N LYS A 161 13.41 0.83 -7.68
CA LYS A 161 14.40 1.35 -8.64
C LYS A 161 15.01 0.30 -9.60
N ASP A 162 15.20 -0.94 -9.14
CA ASP A 162 15.85 -2.00 -9.92
C ASP A 162 14.85 -2.98 -10.56
N ILE A 163 13.58 -2.99 -10.10
CA ILE A 163 12.56 -3.98 -10.50
C ILE A 163 11.41 -3.36 -11.31
N ALA A 164 11.14 -2.07 -11.11
CA ALA A 164 10.08 -1.29 -11.72
C ALA A 164 10.50 0.20 -11.68
N PRO A 165 11.53 0.60 -12.44
CA PRO A 165 12.16 1.94 -12.36
C PRO A 165 11.24 3.12 -12.72
N GLU A 166 10.06 2.84 -13.28
CA GLU A 166 9.05 3.82 -13.66
C GLU A 166 8.06 4.14 -12.51
N VAL A 167 8.28 3.55 -11.33
CA VAL A 167 7.60 3.83 -10.04
C VAL A 167 8.42 4.84 -9.27
#